data_AF-A0A0L0BN73-F1
#
_entry.id   AF-A0A0L0BN73-F1
#
_cell.length_a   1.000
_cell.length_b   1.000
_cell.length_c   1.000
_cell.angle_alpha   90.00
_cell.angle_beta   90.00
_cell.angle_gamma   90.00
#
_symmetry.space_group_name_H-M   'P 1'
#
loop_
_entity.id
_entity.type
_entity.pdbx_description
1 polymer ?
#
loop_
_entity_poly.entity_id
_entity_poly.type
_entity_poly.pdbx_seq_one_letter_code
_entity_poly.pdbx_strand_id
1 'polypeptide(L)'
;MFFKWPALLFVIIILNFYFISVKSDINITTNKFSSLNSNYKYTTDNFYNAKDNNNNNESSDSSNNNNSNNNSSGGDNSDDSPTKTVQEPTKNSLAPPHIIFILADDLGFNDVGFRGSSEIPTPNIDALAFSGIILNRYYVNPICTPSRSALMTGKYPIHTGMQHTVLYGAEPRGLPLNEKLMPQYFNDLGYSSHIAGKWHLGHYKRVYTPLFRGFRTHVGYWTGHHDYFDHTAVESQQWGLDLRDGLDVGYDLHGKYTTDLVTEESLRVIANHNASSPLFLYVSHAAVHSGNPYNPLPAPDEAVAKLQHIGNYNRRKYAAMVTKLDDSVGRIVQQLQKQKMLNDSIIIFSTDNGGPAEGFNLNHASNWPLRGVKNTLWEGGIRGAGLIWSPRLKNTRRVADQTIHIADWLPTLLTAIKGETFKDNISQQLDGLSIWQALSNDETSPRHSTLHNIDDIWGSSALTEGDWKVVKGTNYKGAWDGWYGPAGNRDARSYDYKAVRSCYAGRALATLNMLPTPADITRMRSESNIDCTARRPYLKQGTVCKPLVKPCLFNIRDDPCEIYNLAQKYPNILEALLEELDNYNATAVPPSNLPLDPRANPSRWNYTWTNFGDYEEYQKSYMLIGDF
;
A
#
# COMPACT_ATOMS: atom_id res chain seq x y z
N MET A 1 39.02 42.08 -35.19
CA MET A 1 40.07 41.66 -36.15
C MET A 1 40.70 40.40 -35.58
N PHE A 2 40.23 39.21 -35.99
CA PHE A 2 40.89 38.30 -36.95
C PHE A 2 42.31 37.88 -36.49
N PHE A 3 42.74 36.61 -36.38
CA PHE A 3 42.19 35.32 -36.80
C PHE A 3 43.01 34.17 -36.14
N LYS A 4 42.31 33.05 -35.83
CA LYS A 4 42.66 31.60 -35.96
C LYS A 4 43.87 30.95 -35.23
N TRP A 5 43.51 29.86 -34.53
CA TRP A 5 44.31 28.72 -34.04
C TRP A 5 44.93 27.86 -35.18
N PRO A 6 45.75 26.82 -34.87
CA PRO A 6 45.17 25.49 -34.69
C PRO A 6 45.73 24.66 -33.51
N ALA A 7 44.85 23.76 -33.05
CA ALA A 7 45.07 22.75 -32.04
C ALA A 7 45.95 21.60 -32.57
N LEU A 8 47.05 21.29 -31.87
CA LEU A 8 47.70 19.98 -31.93
C LEU A 8 48.72 19.79 -30.79
N LEU A 9 48.36 20.02 -29.53
CA LEU A 9 49.29 19.71 -28.42
C LEU A 9 48.62 19.30 -27.08
N PHE A 10 47.33 18.95 -27.08
CA PHE A 10 46.59 18.64 -25.84
C PHE A 10 46.01 17.22 -25.76
N VAL A 11 46.52 16.28 -26.57
CA VAL A 11 46.05 14.87 -26.58
C VAL A 11 47.09 13.88 -26.05
N ILE A 12 48.34 14.30 -25.75
CA ILE A 12 49.41 13.36 -25.36
C ILE A 12 49.72 13.37 -23.85
N ILE A 13 49.15 14.28 -23.05
CA ILE A 13 49.42 14.36 -21.60
C ILE A 13 48.33 13.72 -20.72
N ILE A 14 47.14 13.42 -21.26
CA ILE A 14 46.04 12.79 -20.47
C ILE A 14 46.06 11.24 -20.53
N LEU A 15 46.84 10.64 -21.44
CA LEU A 15 46.89 9.18 -21.61
C LEU A 15 47.94 8.45 -20.74
N ASN A 16 48.79 9.15 -19.99
CA ASN A 16 49.83 8.51 -19.16
C ASN A 16 49.56 8.49 -17.64
N PHE A 17 48.48 9.12 -17.16
CA PHE A 17 48.09 9.06 -15.74
C PHE A 17 47.07 7.96 -15.42
N TYR A 18 46.53 7.28 -16.43
CA TYR A 18 45.47 6.27 -16.24
C TYR A 18 45.98 4.83 -16.01
N PHE A 19 47.31 4.59 -16.00
CA PHE A 19 47.87 3.23 -15.97
C PHE A 19 48.71 2.85 -14.74
N ILE A 20 48.78 3.68 -13.67
CA ILE A 20 49.65 3.40 -12.51
C ILE A 20 48.93 3.35 -11.14
N SER A 21 47.59 3.43 -11.06
CA SER A 21 46.90 3.35 -9.76
C SER A 21 45.75 2.33 -9.65
N VAL A 22 45.88 1.18 -10.31
CA VAL A 22 45.04 0.00 -10.05
C VAL A 22 45.95 -1.21 -9.84
N LYS A 23 46.68 -1.24 -8.71
CA LYS A 23 47.41 -2.43 -8.26
C LYS A 23 47.74 -2.37 -6.76
N SER A 24 46.73 -2.18 -5.93
CA SER A 24 46.73 -2.66 -4.54
C SER A 24 45.30 -2.64 -4.01
N ASP A 25 44.92 -3.72 -3.35
CA ASP A 25 43.68 -3.91 -2.58
C ASP A 25 42.42 -4.34 -3.33
N ILE A 26 42.49 -5.51 -4.00
CA ILE A 26 41.34 -6.41 -4.13
C ILE A 26 41.80 -7.83 -3.80
N ASN A 27 41.74 -8.17 -2.52
CA ASN A 27 41.65 -9.55 -2.05
C ASN A 27 40.71 -9.52 -0.85
N ILE A 28 39.45 -9.89 -1.07
CA ILE A 28 38.52 -10.61 -0.18
C ILE A 28 37.11 -10.54 -0.80
N THR A 29 36.57 -11.72 -1.12
CA THR A 29 35.16 -12.06 -1.44
C THR A 29 34.52 -11.55 -2.74
N THR A 30 34.85 -12.20 -3.87
CA THR A 30 34.04 -12.21 -5.11
C THR A 30 33.64 -13.62 -5.58
N ASN A 31 33.41 -14.55 -4.64
CA ASN A 31 32.87 -15.89 -4.93
C ASN A 31 31.47 -16.09 -4.29
N LYS A 32 30.48 -15.28 -4.68
CA LYS A 32 29.07 -15.59 -4.35
C LYS A 32 27.96 -15.02 -5.24
N PHE A 33 28.24 -14.40 -6.38
CA PHE A 33 27.20 -13.73 -7.19
C PHE A 33 27.06 -14.21 -8.65
N SER A 34 27.61 -15.37 -9.02
CA SER A 34 27.48 -15.92 -10.39
C SER A 34 26.76 -17.27 -10.50
N SER A 35 26.04 -17.74 -9.47
CA SER A 35 25.38 -19.07 -9.52
C SER A 35 23.90 -19.14 -9.15
N LEU A 36 23.15 -18.03 -9.17
CA LEU A 36 21.70 -18.04 -8.90
C LEU A 36 20.82 -17.64 -10.10
N ASN A 37 21.38 -17.48 -11.31
CA ASN A 37 20.62 -17.08 -12.49
C ASN A 37 20.76 -18.03 -13.70
N SER A 38 20.90 -19.32 -13.44
CA SER A 38 20.79 -20.35 -14.47
C SER A 38 20.33 -21.66 -13.86
N ASN A 39 19.02 -21.93 -13.90
CA ASN A 39 18.41 -23.26 -14.03
C ASN A 39 16.89 -23.18 -13.83
N TYR A 40 16.18 -22.61 -14.80
CA TYR A 40 14.79 -22.99 -15.06
C TYR A 40 14.79 -23.77 -16.37
N LYS A 41 15.03 -25.07 -16.27
CA LYS A 41 14.75 -26.02 -17.35
C LYS A 41 13.29 -26.42 -17.23
N TYR A 42 12.48 -25.99 -18.19
CA TYR A 42 11.15 -26.51 -18.42
C TYR A 42 11.26 -27.99 -18.84
N THR A 43 10.67 -28.88 -18.06
CA THR A 43 10.33 -30.23 -18.53
C THR A 43 8.85 -30.22 -18.90
N THR A 44 8.61 -30.12 -20.20
CA THR A 44 7.36 -30.53 -20.84
C THR A 44 7.36 -32.05 -20.93
N ASP A 45 6.32 -32.72 -20.42
CA ASP A 45 5.81 -33.95 -21.05
C ASP A 45 4.37 -34.25 -20.61
N ASN A 46 3.50 -34.14 -21.62
CA ASN A 46 2.23 -34.80 -21.91
C ASN A 46 1.55 -35.66 -20.82
N PHE A 47 0.24 -35.46 -20.64
CA PHE A 47 -0.78 -36.45 -21.03
C PHE A 47 -2.16 -35.79 -21.24
N TYR A 48 -2.63 -35.84 -22.48
CA TYR A 48 -4.06 -35.81 -22.85
C TYR A 48 -4.58 -37.24 -22.80
N ASN A 49 -5.73 -37.48 -22.15
CA ASN A 49 -6.86 -38.15 -22.81
C ASN A 49 -8.13 -38.13 -21.96
N ALA A 50 -9.21 -37.73 -22.64
CA ALA A 50 -10.58 -37.70 -22.19
C ALA A 50 -11.16 -39.10 -21.95
N LYS A 51 -12.25 -39.16 -21.16
CA LYS A 51 -13.44 -39.95 -21.51
C LYS A 51 -14.67 -39.50 -20.71
N ASP A 52 -15.69 -39.16 -21.48
CA ASP A 52 -17.09 -39.05 -21.07
C ASP A 52 -17.59 -40.34 -20.41
N ASN A 53 -18.57 -40.19 -19.51
CA ASN A 53 -19.76 -41.05 -19.52
C ASN A 53 -20.91 -40.40 -18.74
N ASN A 54 -22.01 -40.19 -19.48
CA ASN A 54 -23.38 -40.00 -19.00
C ASN A 54 -23.85 -41.19 -18.13
N ASN A 55 -24.68 -40.93 -17.12
CA ASN A 55 -26.13 -41.25 -17.12
C ASN A 55 -26.75 -41.25 -15.71
N ASN A 56 -27.78 -40.40 -15.58
CA ASN A 56 -29.15 -40.70 -15.16
C ASN A 56 -29.54 -41.15 -13.73
N ASN A 57 -30.68 -40.53 -13.35
CA ASN A 57 -31.81 -41.02 -12.54
C ASN A 57 -31.64 -40.97 -11.01
N GLU A 58 -32.62 -40.58 -10.20
CA GLU A 58 -34.03 -40.21 -10.42
C GLU A 58 -34.60 -39.64 -9.09
N SER A 59 -35.60 -38.76 -9.19
CA SER A 59 -36.84 -38.61 -8.40
C SER A 59 -36.83 -38.89 -6.87
N SER A 60 -37.52 -38.15 -5.99
CA SER A 60 -38.95 -37.79 -6.09
C SER A 60 -39.42 -36.96 -4.88
N ASP A 61 -40.36 -36.05 -5.17
CA ASP A 61 -41.60 -35.77 -4.42
C ASP A 61 -41.58 -35.01 -3.08
N SER A 62 -42.59 -34.19 -2.73
CA SER A 62 -43.73 -33.61 -3.46
C SER A 62 -44.50 -32.65 -2.53
N SER A 63 -45.15 -31.62 -3.10
CA SER A 63 -46.49 -31.07 -2.73
C SER A 63 -46.67 -30.38 -1.34
N ASN A 64 -47.59 -29.43 -1.08
CA ASN A 64 -48.72 -28.76 -1.76
C ASN A 64 -49.07 -27.52 -0.87
N ASN A 65 -49.26 -26.31 -1.40
CA ASN A 65 -50.51 -25.67 -1.84
C ASN A 65 -51.50 -25.11 -0.77
N ASN A 66 -51.76 -23.80 -0.90
CA ASN A 66 -53.06 -23.09 -0.94
C ASN A 66 -53.83 -22.57 0.31
N ASN A 67 -54.14 -21.26 0.19
CA ASN A 67 -55.42 -20.55 0.33
C ASN A 67 -56.03 -20.13 1.70
N SER A 68 -56.06 -18.80 1.89
CA SER A 68 -57.24 -17.91 1.83
C SER A 68 -58.40 -17.97 2.86
N ASN A 69 -58.72 -16.75 3.36
CA ASN A 69 -60.03 -16.11 3.60
C ASN A 69 -60.63 -15.93 5.02
N ASN A 70 -60.86 -14.63 5.33
CA ASN A 70 -62.08 -13.94 5.80
C ASN A 70 -62.62 -14.10 7.25
N ASN A 71 -62.80 -13.00 8.01
CA ASN A 71 -63.95 -12.05 7.97
C ASN A 71 -64.23 -11.28 9.30
N SER A 72 -64.62 -9.99 9.15
CA SER A 72 -65.60 -9.15 9.93
C SER A 72 -65.34 -8.80 11.42
N SER A 73 -65.62 -7.61 11.98
CA SER A 73 -66.81 -6.73 11.85
C SER A 73 -66.65 -5.34 12.53
N GLY A 74 -67.38 -4.31 12.05
CA GLY A 74 -67.84 -3.08 12.75
C GLY A 74 -66.83 -1.94 12.93
N GLY A 75 -67.05 -0.65 12.62
CA GLY A 75 -68.24 0.14 12.31
C GLY A 75 -68.29 1.36 13.24
N ASP A 76 -67.83 2.54 12.82
CA ASP A 76 -68.45 3.84 13.16
C ASP A 76 -67.85 5.01 12.36
N ASN A 77 -68.73 5.96 12.01
CA ASN A 77 -68.43 7.19 11.27
C ASN A 77 -68.17 8.35 12.23
N SER A 78 -67.12 9.15 11.99
CA SER A 78 -67.18 10.60 12.20
C SER A 78 -66.08 11.32 11.41
N ASP A 79 -66.51 12.36 10.69
CA ASP A 79 -65.68 13.41 10.08
C ASP A 79 -64.50 13.82 10.96
N ASP A 80 -63.28 13.75 10.40
CA ASP A 80 -62.27 14.76 10.68
C ASP A 80 -61.32 14.92 9.49
N SER A 81 -61.03 16.18 9.17
CA SER A 81 -60.23 16.60 8.02
C SER A 81 -58.78 16.12 8.16
N PRO A 82 -58.08 15.67 7.09
CA PRO A 82 -56.68 15.32 7.21
C PRO A 82 -55.85 16.61 7.28
N THR A 83 -55.56 17.06 8.49
CA THR A 83 -54.41 17.92 8.78
C THR A 83 -53.19 17.21 8.25
N LYS A 84 -52.63 17.73 7.14
CA LYS A 84 -51.30 17.38 6.66
C LYS A 84 -50.30 17.69 7.78
N THR A 85 -49.99 16.68 8.59
CA THR A 85 -48.78 16.65 9.40
C THR A 85 -47.62 16.66 8.42
N VAL A 86 -47.12 17.86 8.16
CA VAL A 86 -45.79 18.07 7.59
C VAL A 86 -44.84 17.38 8.56
N GLN A 87 -44.36 16.20 8.16
CA GLN A 87 -43.19 15.61 8.82
C GLN A 87 -42.08 16.65 8.73
N GLU A 88 -41.67 17.17 9.87
CA GLU A 88 -40.46 17.97 9.97
C GLU A 88 -39.31 17.17 9.34
N PRO A 89 -38.45 17.81 8.53
CA PRO A 89 -37.28 17.14 8.00
C PRO A 89 -36.43 16.66 9.17
N THR A 90 -36.22 15.35 9.25
CA THR A 90 -35.32 14.72 10.20
C THR A 90 -33.99 15.46 10.20
N LYS A 91 -33.67 16.07 11.33
CA LYS A 91 -32.53 16.94 11.56
C LYS A 91 -31.22 16.15 11.37
N ASN A 92 -30.47 16.53 10.32
CA ASN A 92 -29.06 16.24 10.03
C ASN A 92 -28.62 14.78 9.80
N SER A 93 -28.82 14.26 8.58
CA SER A 93 -27.75 13.45 7.98
C SER A 93 -26.65 14.42 7.54
N LEU A 94 -25.54 14.48 8.29
CA LEU A 94 -24.36 15.26 7.85
C LEU A 94 -24.01 14.85 6.41
N ALA A 95 -23.71 15.83 5.55
CA ALA A 95 -23.26 15.56 4.18
C ALA A 95 -22.08 14.56 4.19
N PRO A 96 -21.93 13.71 3.16
CA PRO A 96 -20.79 12.79 3.12
C PRO A 96 -19.45 13.54 3.15
N PRO A 97 -18.45 13.09 3.96
CA PRO A 97 -17.19 13.80 4.09
C PRO A 97 -16.33 13.65 2.81
N HIS A 98 -15.39 14.56 2.60
CA HIS A 98 -14.33 14.31 1.63
C HIS A 98 -13.36 13.23 2.17
N ILE A 99 -12.89 12.34 1.31
CA ILE A 99 -11.97 11.26 1.67
C ILE A 99 -10.68 11.45 0.89
N ILE A 100 -9.58 11.62 1.63
CA ILE A 100 -8.23 11.73 1.06
C ILE A 100 -7.42 10.56 1.58
N PHE A 101 -7.07 9.65 0.69
CA PHE A 101 -6.26 8.47 1.03
C PHE A 101 -4.87 8.65 0.45
N ILE A 102 -3.89 8.88 1.32
CA ILE A 102 -2.48 9.06 0.94
C ILE A 102 -1.75 7.74 1.20
N LEU A 103 -1.26 7.13 0.13
CA LEU A 103 -0.50 5.87 0.18
C LEU A 103 0.94 6.13 -0.24
N ALA A 104 1.86 5.94 0.69
CA ALA A 104 3.30 5.86 0.44
C ALA A 104 3.68 4.46 -0.05
N ASP A 105 4.77 4.39 -0.80
CA ASP A 105 5.31 3.14 -1.36
C ASP A 105 6.63 2.82 -0.64
N ASP A 106 6.79 1.62 -0.09
CA ASP A 106 8.03 1.21 0.58
C ASP A 106 8.46 2.03 1.82
N LEU A 107 7.53 2.75 2.44
CA LEU A 107 7.83 3.53 3.65
C LEU A 107 8.00 2.61 4.87
N GLY A 108 9.22 2.56 5.41
CA GLY A 108 9.53 1.74 6.57
C GLY A 108 8.89 2.23 7.87
N PHE A 109 8.69 1.29 8.80
CA PHE A 109 8.07 1.58 10.09
C PHE A 109 8.82 2.64 10.92
N ASN A 110 10.14 2.78 10.72
CA ASN A 110 11.01 3.72 11.45
C ASN A 110 11.29 5.03 10.70
N ASP A 111 10.61 5.26 9.56
CA ASP A 111 10.98 6.33 8.63
C ASP A 111 10.12 7.60 8.78
N VAL A 112 9.23 7.60 9.76
CA VAL A 112 8.37 8.74 10.13
C VAL A 112 8.60 9.12 11.58
N GLY A 113 8.59 10.43 11.83
CA GLY A 113 8.89 11.00 13.12
C GLY A 113 8.01 10.43 14.22
N PHE A 114 6.70 10.32 14.00
CA PHE A 114 5.77 9.82 15.01
C PHE A 114 6.06 8.40 15.52
N ARG A 115 6.92 7.60 14.85
CA ARG A 115 7.33 6.24 15.27
C ARG A 115 8.59 6.22 16.15
N GLY A 116 8.99 7.38 16.67
CA GLY A 116 10.00 7.53 17.72
C GLY A 116 11.38 8.01 17.22
N SER A 117 11.75 7.72 15.97
CA SER A 117 12.97 8.26 15.37
C SER A 117 12.85 9.76 15.08
N SER A 118 13.96 10.50 15.14
CA SER A 118 14.09 11.91 14.74
C SER A 118 15.04 12.10 13.55
N GLU A 119 15.50 11.00 12.94
CA GLU A 119 16.48 11.04 11.84
C GLU A 119 15.93 11.72 10.58
N ILE A 120 14.73 11.34 10.17
CA ILE A 120 14.06 11.88 8.98
C ILE A 120 12.97 12.84 9.45
N PRO A 121 13.02 14.13 9.09
CA PRO A 121 12.00 15.08 9.50
C PRO A 121 10.72 14.91 8.67
N THR A 122 9.61 14.54 9.32
CA THR A 122 8.28 14.42 8.70
C THR A 122 7.22 15.27 9.42
N PRO A 123 7.43 16.59 9.59
CA PRO A 123 6.57 17.41 10.43
C PRO A 123 5.11 17.53 9.95
N ASN A 124 4.80 17.37 8.65
CA ASN A 124 3.43 17.45 8.16
C ASN A 124 2.65 16.16 8.42
N ILE A 125 3.27 15.01 8.16
CA ILE A 125 2.73 13.69 8.50
C ILE A 125 2.54 13.60 10.01
N ASP A 126 3.54 14.03 10.78
CA ASP A 126 3.51 14.05 12.25
C ASP A 126 2.40 14.96 12.78
N ALA A 127 2.13 16.10 12.14
CA ALA A 127 1.01 16.97 12.53
C ALA A 127 -0.34 16.27 12.41
N LEU A 128 -0.58 15.51 11.33
CA LEU A 128 -1.77 14.68 11.20
C LEU A 128 -1.79 13.55 12.24
N ALA A 129 -0.66 12.89 12.47
CA ALA A 129 -0.53 11.78 13.42
C ALA A 129 -0.91 12.21 14.85
N PHE A 130 -0.31 13.30 15.34
CA PHE A 130 -0.52 13.78 16.70
C PHE A 130 -1.85 14.51 16.89
N SER A 131 -2.45 15.06 15.83
CA SER A 131 -3.82 15.60 15.89
C SER A 131 -4.90 14.52 15.71
N GLY A 132 -4.56 13.38 15.15
CA GLY A 132 -5.47 12.30 14.79
C GLY A 132 -5.26 11.06 15.67
N ILE A 133 -5.20 9.89 15.03
CA ILE A 133 -4.97 8.61 15.69
C ILE A 133 -3.80 7.92 14.97
N ILE A 134 -2.76 7.58 15.72
CA ILE A 134 -1.64 6.74 15.25
C ILE A 134 -2.07 5.29 15.31
N LEU A 135 -1.94 4.53 14.21
CA LEU A 135 -2.37 3.14 14.16
C LEU A 135 -1.20 2.22 14.55
N ASN A 136 -1.19 1.71 15.78
CA ASN A 136 -0.05 0.96 16.29
C ASN A 136 -0.03 -0.48 15.80
N ARG A 137 -1.20 -1.13 15.73
CA ARG A 137 -1.40 -2.51 15.24
C ARG A 137 -2.05 -2.53 13.85
N TYR A 138 -1.47 -1.78 12.94
CA TYR A 138 -1.90 -1.67 11.55
C TYR A 138 -1.07 -2.57 10.63
N TYR A 139 -1.75 -3.42 9.89
CA TYR A 139 -1.16 -4.40 8.98
C TYR A 139 -1.54 -4.14 7.53
N VAL A 140 -0.58 -4.41 6.67
CA VAL A 140 -0.67 -4.36 5.22
C VAL A 140 -0.11 -5.67 4.67
N ASN A 141 -0.35 -5.97 3.40
CA ASN A 141 0.30 -7.12 2.76
C ASN A 141 1.79 -6.82 2.53
N PRO A 142 2.64 -7.84 2.32
CA PRO A 142 4.09 -7.63 2.39
C PRO A 142 4.67 -6.94 1.13
N ILE A 143 3.89 -6.76 0.06
CA ILE A 143 4.34 -6.15 -1.19
C ILE A 143 3.19 -5.43 -1.95
N CYS A 144 3.56 -4.52 -2.85
CA CYS A 144 2.70 -3.51 -3.48
C CYS A 144 1.36 -4.00 -4.05
N THR A 145 1.36 -4.86 -5.08
CA THR A 145 0.11 -5.30 -5.75
C THR A 145 -0.86 -5.98 -4.78
N PRO A 146 -0.43 -6.94 -3.94
CA PRO A 146 -1.26 -7.50 -2.88
C PRO A 146 -1.95 -6.42 -2.02
N SER A 147 -1.20 -5.47 -1.47
CA SER A 147 -1.76 -4.43 -0.60
C SER A 147 -2.73 -3.50 -1.31
N ARG A 148 -2.41 -3.11 -2.55
CA ARG A 148 -3.28 -2.26 -3.37
C ARG A 148 -4.55 -2.98 -3.78
N SER A 149 -4.46 -4.29 -4.04
CA SER A 149 -5.62 -5.11 -4.33
C SER A 149 -6.53 -5.18 -3.11
N ALA A 150 -5.97 -5.48 -1.94
CA ALA A 150 -6.72 -5.55 -0.69
C ALA A 150 -7.34 -4.23 -0.29
N LEU A 151 -6.63 -3.11 -0.47
CA LEU A 151 -7.18 -1.77 -0.27
C LEU A 151 -8.41 -1.54 -1.15
N MET A 152 -8.30 -1.81 -2.46
CA MET A 152 -9.33 -1.47 -3.42
C MET A 152 -10.54 -2.38 -3.36
N THR A 153 -10.37 -3.66 -3.02
CA THR A 153 -11.47 -4.65 -3.00
C THR A 153 -12.03 -4.89 -1.61
N GLY A 154 -11.28 -4.59 -0.55
CA GLY A 154 -11.61 -5.03 0.81
C GLY A 154 -11.46 -6.55 1.01
N LYS A 155 -10.71 -7.24 0.14
CA LYS A 155 -10.48 -8.68 0.20
C LYS A 155 -9.00 -9.01 0.38
N TYR A 156 -8.68 -10.16 0.97
CA TYR A 156 -7.32 -10.66 0.99
C TYR A 156 -6.84 -11.03 -0.42
N PRO A 157 -5.53 -10.96 -0.69
CA PRO A 157 -4.95 -11.36 -1.97
C PRO A 157 -5.30 -12.81 -2.37
N ILE A 158 -5.44 -13.72 -1.40
CA ILE A 158 -5.83 -15.12 -1.61
C ILE A 158 -7.22 -15.29 -2.25
N HIS A 159 -8.10 -14.28 -2.16
CA HIS A 159 -9.43 -14.29 -2.77
C HIS A 159 -9.48 -13.55 -4.12
N THR A 160 -8.36 -12.96 -4.55
CA THR A 160 -8.25 -12.22 -5.82
C THR A 160 -7.21 -12.83 -6.77
N GLY A 161 -6.49 -13.87 -6.34
CA GLY A 161 -5.40 -14.48 -7.11
C GLY A 161 -4.14 -13.61 -7.14
N MET A 162 -4.00 -12.68 -6.20
CA MET A 162 -2.90 -11.70 -6.11
C MET A 162 -1.86 -12.06 -5.04
N GLN A 163 -1.94 -13.23 -4.44
CA GLN A 163 -1.10 -13.61 -3.30
C GLN A 163 0.38 -13.87 -3.63
N HIS A 164 0.73 -14.13 -4.89
CA HIS A 164 2.10 -14.40 -5.31
C HIS A 164 2.71 -13.24 -6.10
N THR A 165 3.75 -12.62 -5.54
CA THR A 165 4.52 -11.53 -6.15
C THR A 165 3.66 -10.32 -6.57
N VAL A 166 4.00 -9.65 -7.68
CA VAL A 166 3.35 -8.43 -8.17
C VAL A 166 2.90 -8.59 -9.62
N LEU A 167 2.13 -7.61 -10.11
CA LEU A 167 1.78 -7.50 -11.53
C LEU A 167 2.90 -6.80 -12.30
N TYR A 168 3.52 -7.50 -13.25
CA TYR A 168 4.48 -6.88 -14.16
C TYR A 168 3.79 -6.20 -15.33
N GLY A 169 4.41 -5.16 -15.90
CA GLY A 169 3.88 -4.44 -17.05
C GLY A 169 3.72 -5.29 -18.30
N ALA A 170 4.56 -6.32 -18.45
CA ALA A 170 4.43 -7.29 -19.53
C ALA A 170 3.46 -8.45 -19.25
N GLU A 171 2.84 -8.48 -18.07
CA GLU A 171 1.94 -9.56 -17.68
C GLU A 171 0.53 -9.35 -18.25
N PRO A 172 -0.04 -10.29 -19.02
CA PRO A 172 -1.35 -10.13 -19.67
C PRO A 172 -2.52 -10.38 -18.71
N ARG A 173 -2.45 -9.81 -17.50
CA ARG A 173 -3.52 -9.86 -16.51
C ARG A 173 -3.60 -8.56 -15.70
N GLY A 174 -4.63 -8.47 -14.86
CA GLY A 174 -4.74 -7.44 -13.85
C GLY A 174 -5.69 -7.90 -12.75
N LEU A 175 -6.02 -7.00 -11.82
CA LEU A 175 -7.02 -7.28 -10.80
C LEU A 175 -8.34 -7.73 -11.47
N PRO A 176 -8.97 -8.85 -11.06
CA PRO A 176 -10.13 -9.41 -11.75
C PRO A 176 -11.23 -8.36 -11.96
N LEU A 177 -11.89 -8.42 -13.13
CA LEU A 177 -12.86 -7.41 -13.56
C LEU A 177 -14.24 -7.59 -12.89
N ASN A 178 -14.50 -8.75 -12.29
CA ASN A 178 -15.66 -9.00 -11.44
C ASN A 178 -15.54 -8.35 -10.05
N GLU A 179 -14.35 -7.83 -9.69
CA GLU A 179 -14.16 -7.09 -8.46
C GLU A 179 -14.60 -5.63 -8.59
N LYS A 180 -15.60 -5.27 -7.79
CA LYS A 180 -16.02 -3.88 -7.62
C LYS A 180 -15.07 -3.17 -6.66
N LEU A 181 -14.54 -2.03 -7.08
CA LEU A 181 -13.49 -1.32 -6.35
C LEU A 181 -14.04 -0.17 -5.50
N MET A 182 -13.26 0.23 -4.48
CA MET A 182 -13.51 1.38 -3.62
C MET A 182 -14.04 2.63 -4.34
N PRO A 183 -13.39 3.17 -5.41
CA PRO A 183 -13.93 4.32 -6.13
C PRO A 183 -15.30 4.06 -6.76
N GLN A 184 -15.59 2.84 -7.23
CA GLN A 184 -16.90 2.50 -7.79
C GLN A 184 -17.97 2.47 -6.69
N TYR A 185 -17.66 1.91 -5.51
CA TYR A 185 -18.55 1.99 -4.36
C TYR A 185 -18.84 3.44 -3.95
N PHE A 186 -17.82 4.32 -3.95
CA PHE A 186 -18.01 5.72 -3.58
C PHE A 186 -18.76 6.53 -4.65
N ASN A 187 -18.52 6.25 -5.94
CA ASN A 187 -19.25 6.92 -7.03
C ASN A 187 -20.76 6.64 -6.96
N ASP A 188 -21.16 5.43 -6.59
CA ASP A 188 -22.58 5.10 -6.35
C ASP A 188 -23.20 5.94 -5.22
N LEU A 189 -22.37 6.54 -4.36
CA LEU A 189 -22.76 7.43 -3.26
C LEU A 189 -22.57 8.91 -3.61
N GLY A 190 -22.32 9.22 -4.89
CA GLY A 190 -22.17 10.58 -5.40
C GLY A 190 -20.77 11.18 -5.25
N TYR A 191 -19.75 10.38 -4.90
CA TYR A 191 -18.37 10.87 -4.87
C TYR A 191 -17.84 11.12 -6.29
N SER A 192 -17.04 12.18 -6.43
CA SER A 192 -16.10 12.29 -7.55
C SER A 192 -14.79 11.63 -7.16
N SER A 193 -14.45 10.50 -7.77
CA SER A 193 -13.23 9.74 -7.45
C SER A 193 -12.07 10.09 -8.38
N HIS A 194 -10.92 10.43 -7.82
CA HIS A 194 -9.70 10.80 -8.54
C HIS A 194 -8.49 10.05 -8.00
N ILE A 195 -7.51 9.75 -8.87
CA ILE A 195 -6.22 9.17 -8.49
C ILE A 195 -5.06 10.01 -9.01
N ALA A 196 -4.04 10.20 -8.17
CA ALA A 196 -2.76 10.75 -8.59
C ALA A 196 -1.64 9.78 -8.21
N GLY A 197 -0.84 9.35 -9.19
CA GLY A 197 0.33 8.48 -9.01
C GLY A 197 0.12 7.02 -9.42
N LYS A 198 0.71 6.09 -8.66
CA LYS A 198 0.87 4.67 -8.99
C LYS A 198 -0.46 3.91 -9.02
N TRP A 199 -0.68 3.11 -10.07
CA TRP A 199 -1.81 2.18 -10.15
C TRP A 199 -1.47 0.76 -9.67
N HIS A 200 -0.64 0.03 -10.43
CA HIS A 200 -0.11 -1.30 -10.11
C HIS A 200 -1.15 -2.41 -9.85
N LEU A 201 -2.33 -2.30 -10.47
CA LEU A 201 -3.40 -3.32 -10.49
C LEU A 201 -3.69 -3.87 -11.90
N GLY A 202 -2.69 -3.75 -12.78
CA GLY A 202 -2.71 -4.26 -14.15
C GLY A 202 -3.15 -3.21 -15.16
N HIS A 203 -2.60 -3.29 -16.37
CA HIS A 203 -2.87 -2.33 -17.43
C HIS A 203 -2.79 -2.93 -18.84
N TYR A 204 -2.68 -4.25 -18.98
CA TYR A 204 -2.50 -4.89 -20.29
C TYR A 204 -3.68 -4.62 -21.25
N LYS A 205 -4.88 -4.35 -20.75
CA LYS A 205 -6.03 -3.79 -21.49
C LYS A 205 -6.55 -2.55 -20.77
N ARG A 206 -7.18 -1.62 -21.50
CA ARG A 206 -7.78 -0.37 -20.99
C ARG A 206 -8.70 -0.62 -19.80
N VAL A 207 -9.49 -1.69 -19.86
CA VAL A 207 -10.43 -2.07 -18.79
C VAL A 207 -9.76 -2.32 -17.43
N TYR A 208 -8.45 -2.56 -17.38
CA TYR A 208 -7.69 -2.69 -16.13
C TYR A 208 -7.10 -1.38 -15.62
N THR A 209 -7.04 -0.33 -16.44
CA THR A 209 -6.47 0.98 -16.07
C THR A 209 -7.41 1.76 -15.12
N PRO A 210 -6.90 2.74 -14.35
CA PRO A 210 -7.68 3.41 -13.30
C PRO A 210 -8.99 4.04 -13.80
N LEU A 211 -8.99 4.61 -15.00
CA LEU A 211 -10.14 5.29 -15.58
C LEU A 211 -11.32 4.36 -15.88
N PHE A 212 -11.05 3.08 -16.11
CA PHE A 212 -12.07 2.04 -16.31
C PHE A 212 -12.40 1.29 -15.02
N ARG A 213 -11.76 1.66 -13.90
CA ARG A 213 -11.91 1.04 -12.59
C ARG A 213 -12.46 1.99 -11.53
N GLY A 214 -13.17 3.03 -11.98
CA GLY A 214 -13.97 3.93 -11.14
C GLY A 214 -13.37 5.32 -10.93
N PHE A 215 -12.14 5.58 -11.37
CA PHE A 215 -11.57 6.92 -11.26
C PHE A 215 -11.94 7.78 -12.46
N ARG A 216 -12.22 9.06 -12.22
CA ARG A 216 -12.57 10.04 -13.24
C ARG A 216 -11.34 10.67 -13.90
N THR A 217 -10.26 10.84 -13.14
CA THR A 217 -8.98 11.34 -13.63
C THR A 217 -7.84 10.51 -13.08
N HIS A 218 -6.74 10.45 -13.83
CA HIS A 218 -5.49 9.82 -13.44
C HIS A 218 -4.34 10.64 -14.01
N VAL A 219 -3.41 11.08 -13.17
CA VAL A 219 -2.07 11.49 -13.61
C VAL A 219 -1.08 10.65 -12.83
N GLY A 220 -0.24 9.88 -13.52
CA GLY A 220 0.66 8.94 -12.86
C GLY A 220 1.03 7.77 -13.76
N TYR A 221 1.42 6.64 -13.18
CA TYR A 221 2.01 5.52 -13.92
C TYR A 221 1.33 4.20 -13.54
N TRP A 222 1.47 3.18 -14.38
CA TRP A 222 0.71 1.94 -14.28
C TRP A 222 1.48 0.74 -13.74
N THR A 223 2.79 0.68 -13.94
CA THR A 223 3.70 -0.38 -13.51
C THR A 223 4.00 -0.32 -12.01
N GLY A 224 4.89 -1.21 -11.54
CA GLY A 224 5.29 -1.27 -10.14
C GLY A 224 6.23 -0.15 -9.70
N HIS A 225 7.02 0.40 -10.60
CA HIS A 225 7.97 1.47 -10.33
C HIS A 225 8.37 2.18 -11.63
N HIS A 226 8.93 3.37 -11.51
CA HIS A 226 9.61 4.08 -12.59
C HIS A 226 10.73 4.97 -12.03
N ASP A 227 11.62 5.48 -12.87
CA ASP A 227 12.50 6.59 -12.48
C ASP A 227 11.68 7.84 -12.21
N TYR A 228 12.11 8.65 -11.23
CA TYR A 228 11.30 9.78 -10.75
C TYR A 228 11.36 11.02 -11.63
N PHE A 229 12.29 11.10 -12.59
CA PHE A 229 12.46 12.26 -13.46
C PHE A 229 12.20 11.91 -14.92
N ASP A 230 12.78 10.82 -15.41
CA ASP A 230 12.59 10.40 -16.79
C ASP A 230 11.28 9.61 -17.01
N HIS A 231 10.71 9.09 -15.92
CA HIS A 231 9.46 8.32 -15.85
C HIS A 231 9.45 7.01 -16.61
N THR A 232 10.63 6.48 -16.94
CA THR A 232 10.75 5.17 -17.56
C THR A 232 10.77 4.08 -16.50
N ALA A 233 10.22 2.91 -16.84
CA ALA A 233 10.24 1.73 -16.00
C ALA A 233 11.09 0.65 -16.66
N VAL A 234 12.06 0.12 -15.90
CA VAL A 234 12.84 -1.07 -16.28
C VAL A 234 12.24 -2.30 -15.60
N GLU A 235 11.55 -3.14 -16.37
CA GLU A 235 11.02 -4.42 -15.89
C GLU A 235 11.46 -5.55 -16.80
N SER A 236 11.98 -6.64 -16.22
CA SER A 236 12.38 -7.84 -16.97
C SER A 236 13.28 -7.56 -18.19
N GLN A 237 14.25 -6.66 -18.01
CA GLN A 237 15.19 -6.17 -19.04
C GLN A 237 14.55 -5.36 -20.19
N GLN A 238 13.27 -4.99 -20.06
CA GLN A 238 12.58 -4.10 -20.97
C GLN A 238 12.57 -2.69 -20.39
N TRP A 239 12.75 -1.69 -21.24
CA TRP A 239 12.79 -0.27 -20.86
C TRP A 239 11.76 0.50 -21.68
N GLY A 240 10.98 1.33 -21.02
CA GLY A 240 10.04 2.23 -21.68
C GLY A 240 9.43 3.25 -20.73
N LEU A 241 8.92 4.35 -21.27
CA LEU A 241 8.17 5.37 -20.56
C LEU A 241 6.90 4.78 -19.95
N ASP A 242 6.65 5.07 -18.67
CA ASP A 242 5.39 4.81 -17.99
C ASP A 242 4.97 6.06 -17.20
N LEU A 243 4.29 6.95 -17.91
CA LEU A 243 3.61 8.10 -17.32
C LEU A 243 2.42 8.50 -18.18
N ARG A 244 1.33 8.85 -17.51
CA ARG A 244 0.02 9.06 -18.11
C ARG A 244 -0.62 10.33 -17.59
N ASP A 245 -1.31 11.01 -18.50
CA ASP A 245 -2.35 11.98 -18.20
C ASP A 245 -3.65 11.45 -18.82
N GLY A 246 -4.51 10.91 -17.97
CA GLY A 246 -5.62 10.05 -18.37
C GLY A 246 -5.13 8.77 -19.06
N LEU A 247 -5.49 8.58 -20.34
CA LEU A 247 -4.98 7.47 -21.17
C LEU A 247 -3.80 7.89 -22.03
N ASP A 248 -3.57 9.19 -22.19
CA ASP A 248 -2.52 9.71 -23.05
C ASP A 248 -1.16 9.54 -22.39
N VAL A 249 -0.12 9.44 -23.22
CA VAL A 249 1.26 9.33 -22.75
C VAL A 249 1.74 10.71 -22.29
N GLY A 250 2.22 10.81 -21.05
CA GLY A 250 2.64 12.06 -20.43
C GLY A 250 4.02 12.56 -20.87
N TYR A 251 4.29 12.70 -22.18
CA TYR A 251 5.60 13.15 -22.68
C TYR A 251 6.01 14.53 -22.12
N ASP A 252 5.07 15.45 -21.96
CA ASP A 252 5.29 16.82 -21.45
C ASP A 252 5.56 16.88 -19.93
N LEU A 253 5.54 15.72 -19.26
CA LEU A 253 5.83 15.58 -17.84
C LEU A 253 7.27 15.11 -17.58
N HIS A 254 8.04 14.79 -18.63
CA HIS A 254 9.45 14.44 -18.53
C HIS A 254 10.27 15.51 -17.79
N GLY A 255 11.22 15.07 -16.97
CA GLY A 255 12.11 15.93 -16.18
C GLY A 255 11.47 16.52 -14.92
N LYS A 256 10.15 16.36 -14.72
CA LYS A 256 9.47 16.77 -13.49
C LYS A 256 9.50 15.63 -12.48
N TYR A 257 9.91 15.93 -11.25
CA TYR A 257 9.99 14.92 -10.19
C TYR A 257 8.62 14.31 -9.87
N THR A 258 8.49 12.98 -9.86
CA THR A 258 7.20 12.28 -9.70
C THR A 258 6.43 12.70 -8.46
N THR A 259 7.08 12.88 -7.32
CA THR A 259 6.39 13.33 -6.09
C THR A 259 5.76 14.71 -6.30
N ASP A 260 6.43 15.61 -7.01
CA ASP A 260 5.90 16.94 -7.30
C ASP A 260 4.74 16.84 -8.29
N LEU A 261 4.82 15.99 -9.32
CA LEU A 261 3.69 15.72 -10.24
C LEU A 261 2.43 15.23 -9.51
N VAL A 262 2.59 14.22 -8.64
CA VAL A 262 1.48 13.69 -7.83
C VAL A 262 0.92 14.76 -6.89
N THR A 263 1.79 15.61 -6.33
CA THR A 263 1.38 16.73 -5.48
C THR A 263 0.56 17.74 -6.29
N GLU A 264 1.08 18.23 -7.41
CA GLU A 264 0.40 19.24 -8.22
C GLU A 264 -0.95 18.74 -8.75
N GLU A 265 -1.05 17.48 -9.18
CA GLU A 265 -2.33 16.91 -9.59
C GLU A 265 -3.32 16.87 -8.42
N SER A 266 -2.87 16.44 -7.23
CA SER A 266 -3.71 16.42 -6.03
C SER A 266 -4.22 17.81 -5.67
N LEU A 267 -3.34 18.82 -5.72
CA LEU A 267 -3.70 20.22 -5.49
C LEU A 267 -4.69 20.74 -6.54
N ARG A 268 -4.48 20.39 -7.82
CA ARG A 268 -5.36 20.76 -8.93
C ARG A 268 -6.75 20.16 -8.77
N VAL A 269 -6.85 18.88 -8.39
CA VAL A 269 -8.13 18.22 -8.12
C VAL A 269 -8.86 18.95 -7.00
N ILE A 270 -8.20 19.17 -5.85
CA ILE A 270 -8.83 19.85 -4.71
C ILE A 270 -9.23 21.28 -5.06
N ALA A 271 -8.38 22.04 -5.74
CA ALA A 271 -8.63 23.44 -6.11
C ALA A 271 -9.87 23.61 -7.02
N ASN A 272 -10.12 22.64 -7.90
CA ASN A 272 -11.20 22.70 -8.88
C ASN A 272 -12.45 21.91 -8.45
N HIS A 273 -12.41 21.26 -7.28
CA HIS A 273 -13.52 20.46 -6.80
C HIS A 273 -14.62 21.34 -6.21
N ASN A 274 -15.88 20.98 -6.46
CA ASN A 274 -17.01 21.63 -5.81
C ASN A 274 -17.13 21.10 -4.37
N ALA A 275 -16.76 21.94 -3.39
CA ALA A 275 -16.79 21.60 -1.96
C ALA A 275 -18.16 21.13 -1.43
N SER A 276 -19.28 21.43 -2.11
CA SER A 276 -20.61 20.92 -1.73
C SER A 276 -20.87 19.46 -2.16
N SER A 277 -19.99 18.87 -2.96
CA SER A 277 -20.08 17.47 -3.40
C SER A 277 -18.94 16.65 -2.79
N PRO A 278 -19.14 15.37 -2.45
CA PRO A 278 -18.08 14.58 -1.83
C PRO A 278 -16.94 14.26 -2.81
N LEU A 279 -15.71 14.29 -2.30
CA LEU A 279 -14.49 14.01 -3.05
C LEU A 279 -13.88 12.71 -2.52
N PHE A 280 -13.47 11.82 -3.41
CA PHE A 280 -12.51 10.77 -3.08
C PHE A 280 -11.23 11.02 -3.86
N LEU A 281 -10.14 11.30 -3.17
CA LEU A 281 -8.82 11.48 -3.78
C LEU A 281 -7.87 10.42 -3.24
N TYR A 282 -7.44 9.53 -4.12
CA TYR A 282 -6.41 8.54 -3.85
C TYR A 282 -5.04 9.07 -4.32
N VAL A 283 -4.21 9.49 -3.36
CA VAL A 283 -2.86 10.02 -3.59
C VAL A 283 -1.87 8.87 -3.41
N SER A 284 -1.52 8.23 -4.51
CA SER A 284 -0.72 7.01 -4.56
C SER A 284 0.71 7.35 -4.97
N HIS A 285 1.52 7.80 -4.02
CA HIS A 285 2.89 8.24 -4.32
C HIS A 285 3.78 7.09 -4.81
N ALA A 286 4.73 7.40 -5.70
CA ALA A 286 5.91 6.57 -5.92
C ALA A 286 6.87 6.63 -4.73
N ALA A 287 6.93 7.81 -4.08
CA ALA A 287 7.73 8.02 -2.89
C ALA A 287 7.31 7.03 -1.80
N VAL A 288 8.21 6.20 -1.28
CA VAL A 288 9.69 6.23 -1.34
C VAL A 288 10.30 4.94 -1.90
N HIS A 289 9.61 4.32 -2.86
CA HIS A 289 10.09 3.16 -3.61
C HIS A 289 11.34 3.48 -4.43
N SER A 290 12.17 2.47 -4.66
CA SER A 290 13.31 2.60 -5.56
C SER A 290 12.86 2.89 -7.01
N GLY A 291 13.59 3.76 -7.71
CA GLY A 291 13.44 3.95 -9.16
C GLY A 291 14.09 2.82 -9.96
N ASN A 292 14.67 3.15 -11.11
CA ASN A 292 15.34 2.17 -11.96
C ASN A 292 16.72 1.76 -11.39
N PRO A 293 17.28 0.59 -11.78
CA PRO A 293 18.57 0.12 -11.28
C PRO A 293 19.75 1.08 -11.52
N TYR A 294 19.69 1.89 -12.59
CA TYR A 294 20.72 2.90 -12.89
C TYR A 294 20.61 4.16 -12.02
N ASN A 295 19.44 4.39 -11.39
CA ASN A 295 19.18 5.50 -10.51
C ASN A 295 18.17 5.11 -9.42
N PRO A 296 18.57 4.29 -8.43
CA PRO A 296 17.60 3.65 -7.53
C PRO A 296 16.92 4.57 -6.53
N LEU A 297 17.60 5.61 -6.05
CA LEU A 297 17.04 6.54 -5.06
C LEU A 297 17.18 7.98 -5.56
N PRO A 298 16.47 8.35 -6.63
CA PRO A 298 16.51 9.70 -7.16
C PRO A 298 15.81 10.64 -6.20
N ALA A 299 16.50 11.70 -5.81
CA ALA A 299 15.95 12.75 -4.98
C ALA A 299 16.51 14.10 -5.45
N PRO A 300 15.76 15.20 -5.32
CA PRO A 300 16.30 16.53 -5.63
C PRO A 300 17.54 16.85 -4.78
N ASP A 301 18.60 17.35 -5.42
CA ASP A 301 19.90 17.59 -4.77
C ASP A 301 19.80 18.52 -3.57
N GLU A 302 18.93 19.53 -3.63
CA GLU A 302 18.70 20.48 -2.54
C GLU A 302 18.03 19.83 -1.33
N ALA A 303 17.22 18.77 -1.53
CA ALA A 303 16.63 18.01 -0.45
C ALA A 303 17.69 17.10 0.21
N VAL A 304 18.55 16.45 -0.60
CA VAL A 304 19.68 15.64 -0.11
C VAL A 304 20.67 16.49 0.69
N ALA A 305 20.99 17.70 0.19
CA ALA A 305 21.93 18.61 0.83
C ALA A 305 21.49 19.10 2.21
N LYS A 306 20.17 19.14 2.49
CA LYS A 306 19.63 19.54 3.81
C LYS A 306 19.75 18.46 4.88
N LEU A 307 20.08 17.22 4.50
CA LEU A 307 20.08 16.06 5.39
C LEU A 307 21.50 15.54 5.67
N GLN A 308 22.49 16.44 5.73
CA GLN A 308 23.91 16.09 5.92
C GLN A 308 24.20 15.38 7.24
N HIS A 309 23.32 15.49 8.24
CA HIS A 309 23.42 14.76 9.51
C HIS A 309 23.27 13.24 9.33
N ILE A 310 22.66 12.78 8.24
CA ILE A 310 22.58 11.36 7.89
C ILE A 310 23.87 10.98 7.15
N GLY A 311 24.77 10.27 7.84
CA GLY A 311 26.10 9.92 7.31
C GLY A 311 26.07 8.98 6.11
N ASN A 312 25.19 7.98 6.10
CA ASN A 312 25.04 7.06 4.96
C ASN A 312 24.36 7.78 3.79
N TYR A 313 25.06 7.88 2.66
CA TYR A 313 24.60 8.67 1.51
C TYR A 313 23.30 8.13 0.88
N ASN A 314 23.12 6.81 0.79
CA ASN A 314 21.89 6.27 0.21
C ASN A 314 20.70 6.41 1.18
N ARG A 315 20.91 6.23 2.48
CA ARG A 315 19.91 6.57 3.51
C ARG A 315 19.54 8.05 3.45
N ARG A 316 20.51 8.93 3.19
CA ARG A 316 20.28 10.37 3.01
C ARG A 316 19.42 10.66 1.78
N LYS A 317 19.68 9.99 0.64
CA LYS A 317 18.83 10.11 -0.56
C LYS A 317 17.41 9.61 -0.29
N TYR A 318 17.27 8.43 0.31
CA TYR A 318 15.96 7.91 0.73
C TYR A 318 15.23 8.90 1.64
N ALA A 319 15.90 9.43 2.67
CA ALA A 319 15.33 10.43 3.57
C ALA A 319 14.91 11.71 2.83
N ALA A 320 15.66 12.14 1.81
CA ALA A 320 15.27 13.26 0.96
C ALA A 320 13.95 12.96 0.21
N MET A 321 13.78 11.74 -0.30
CA MET A 321 12.51 11.31 -0.91
C MET A 321 11.35 11.35 0.10
N VAL A 322 11.58 10.90 1.35
CA VAL A 322 10.58 10.96 2.44
C VAL A 322 10.23 12.41 2.78
N THR A 323 11.19 13.33 2.84
CA THR A 323 10.89 14.75 3.11
C THR A 323 10.07 15.41 2.00
N LYS A 324 10.27 15.00 0.73
CA LYS A 324 9.41 15.43 -0.39
C LYS A 324 7.99 14.86 -0.29
N LEU A 325 7.84 13.62 0.18
CA LEU A 325 6.53 13.05 0.51
C LEU A 325 5.85 13.83 1.64
N ASP A 326 6.58 14.17 2.71
CA ASP A 326 6.06 14.99 3.81
C ASP A 326 5.58 16.37 3.33
N ASP A 327 6.35 17.04 2.47
CA ASP A 327 5.95 18.32 1.86
C ASP A 327 4.65 18.18 1.05
N SER A 328 4.51 17.12 0.24
CA SER A 328 3.27 16.80 -0.48
C SER A 328 2.07 16.74 0.47
N VAL A 329 2.17 15.95 1.55
CA VAL A 329 1.12 15.82 2.57
C VAL A 329 0.74 17.19 3.14
N GLY A 330 1.74 18.00 3.52
CA GLY A 330 1.53 19.34 4.03
C GLY A 330 0.77 20.25 3.07
N ARG A 331 1.17 20.25 1.79
CA ARG A 331 0.55 21.06 0.73
C ARG A 331 -0.89 20.63 0.46
N ILE A 332 -1.17 19.32 0.43
CA ILE A 332 -2.52 18.78 0.28
C ILE A 332 -3.43 19.24 1.43
N VAL A 333 -2.99 19.10 2.69
CA VAL A 333 -3.74 19.54 3.87
C VAL A 333 -4.00 21.05 3.83
N GLN A 334 -2.99 21.84 3.45
CA GLN A 334 -3.14 23.28 3.27
C GLN A 334 -4.17 23.61 2.17
N GLN A 335 -4.18 22.88 1.06
CA GLN A 335 -5.11 23.12 -0.03
C GLN A 335 -6.56 22.82 0.37
N LEU A 336 -6.80 21.72 1.10
CA LEU A 336 -8.12 21.43 1.68
C LEU A 336 -8.58 22.55 2.60
N GLN A 337 -7.67 23.14 3.39
CA GLN A 337 -7.99 24.27 4.26
C GLN A 337 -8.36 25.52 3.45
N LYS A 338 -7.60 25.86 2.39
CA LYS A 338 -7.89 26.99 1.49
C LYS A 338 -9.25 26.85 0.82
N GLN A 339 -9.62 25.62 0.42
CA GLN A 339 -10.91 25.32 -0.20
C GLN A 339 -12.05 25.11 0.81
N LYS A 340 -11.80 25.29 2.11
CA LYS A 340 -12.77 25.07 3.18
C LYS A 340 -13.37 23.66 3.20
N MET A 341 -12.59 22.67 2.77
CA MET A 341 -12.95 21.24 2.74
C MET A 341 -12.38 20.48 3.94
N LEU A 342 -11.33 21.02 4.59
CA LEU A 342 -10.61 20.33 5.66
C LEU A 342 -11.48 20.06 6.90
N ASN A 343 -12.45 20.92 7.19
CA ASN A 343 -13.38 20.79 8.33
C ASN A 343 -14.33 19.59 8.21
N ASP A 344 -14.48 19.02 7.01
CA ASP A 344 -15.31 17.84 6.76
C ASP A 344 -14.57 16.79 5.91
N SER A 345 -13.28 16.60 6.21
CA SER A 345 -12.44 15.60 5.55
C SER A 345 -12.08 14.44 6.48
N ILE A 346 -11.94 13.24 5.91
CA ILE A 346 -11.23 12.10 6.49
C ILE A 346 -9.94 11.93 5.70
N ILE A 347 -8.81 12.04 6.39
CA ILE A 347 -7.46 11.86 5.81
C ILE A 347 -6.86 10.59 6.39
N ILE A 348 -6.49 9.66 5.52
CA ILE A 348 -5.74 8.46 5.87
C ILE A 348 -4.35 8.60 5.27
N PHE A 349 -3.33 8.33 6.07
CA PHE A 349 -1.98 8.12 5.57
C PHE A 349 -1.56 6.69 5.90
N SER A 350 -1.05 5.97 4.91
CA SER A 350 -0.67 4.57 5.00
C SER A 350 0.56 4.30 4.13
N THR A 351 1.34 3.28 4.47
CA THR A 351 2.29 2.63 3.55
C THR A 351 1.63 1.42 2.89
N ASP A 352 2.04 1.01 1.71
CA ASP A 352 1.54 -0.24 1.11
C ASP A 352 2.25 -1.49 1.64
N ASN A 353 3.49 -1.39 2.09
CA ASN A 353 4.21 -2.49 2.73
C ASN A 353 5.28 -1.97 3.70
N GLY A 354 5.92 -2.89 4.42
CA GLY A 354 7.11 -2.59 5.19
C GLY A 354 8.27 -2.13 4.31
N GLY A 355 9.25 -1.45 4.92
CA GLY A 355 10.36 -0.85 4.21
C GLY A 355 11.34 -1.89 3.64
N PRO A 356 11.86 -1.70 2.42
CA PRO A 356 13.01 -2.44 1.90
C PRO A 356 14.30 -1.99 2.58
N ALA A 357 14.59 -2.54 3.75
CA ALA A 357 15.74 -2.12 4.56
C ALA A 357 17.07 -2.71 4.07
N GLU A 358 18.18 -2.05 4.42
CA GLU A 358 19.56 -2.54 4.27
C GLU A 358 19.89 -3.08 2.86
N GLY A 359 19.46 -2.35 1.82
CA GLY A 359 19.80 -2.65 0.43
C GLY A 359 18.86 -3.60 -0.30
N PHE A 360 17.85 -4.17 0.36
CA PHE A 360 16.79 -4.91 -0.33
C PHE A 360 16.16 -4.00 -1.41
N ASN A 361 15.98 -4.53 -2.62
CA ASN A 361 15.50 -3.76 -3.79
C ASN A 361 16.21 -2.40 -4.00
N LEU A 362 17.53 -2.34 -3.73
CA LEU A 362 18.36 -1.13 -3.89
C LEU A 362 17.88 0.07 -3.07
N ASN A 363 17.22 -0.18 -1.94
CA ASN A 363 16.62 0.83 -1.08
C ASN A 363 17.30 0.88 0.30
N HIS A 364 17.01 1.91 1.08
CA HIS A 364 17.59 2.19 2.40
C HIS A 364 16.54 2.64 3.42
N ALA A 365 15.33 2.07 3.33
CA ALA A 365 14.29 2.20 4.35
C ALA A 365 14.72 1.59 5.69
N SER A 366 13.94 1.82 6.76
CA SER A 366 14.18 1.18 8.05
C SER A 366 12.88 0.71 8.68
N ASN A 367 12.85 -0.56 9.12
CA ASN A 367 11.77 -1.10 9.96
C ASN A 367 12.18 -1.28 11.41
N TRP A 368 13.41 -0.89 11.78
CA TRP A 368 13.91 -1.04 13.13
C TRP A 368 12.88 -0.54 14.16
N PRO A 369 12.61 -1.30 15.24
CA PRO A 369 13.29 -2.53 15.64
C PRO A 369 12.53 -3.80 15.23
N LEU A 370 11.58 -3.71 14.30
CA LEU A 370 10.83 -4.86 13.80
C LEU A 370 11.72 -5.76 12.94
N ARG A 371 11.38 -7.05 12.92
CA ARG A 371 12.10 -8.08 12.17
C ARG A 371 11.70 -8.05 10.69
N GLY A 372 12.64 -8.31 9.80
CA GLY A 372 12.39 -8.46 8.36
C GLY A 372 12.24 -7.15 7.59
N VAL A 373 11.99 -7.30 6.30
CA VAL A 373 11.88 -6.22 5.31
C VAL A 373 10.66 -6.43 4.42
N LYS A 374 10.44 -5.51 3.47
CA LYS A 374 9.51 -5.69 2.34
C LYS A 374 9.52 -7.12 1.82
N ASN A 375 8.33 -7.62 1.51
CA ASN A 375 8.08 -8.94 0.95
C ASN A 375 8.47 -10.11 1.88
N THR A 376 8.62 -9.87 3.17
CA THR A 376 8.67 -10.91 4.22
C THR A 376 7.42 -10.84 5.08
N LEU A 377 7.05 -11.95 5.74
CA LEU A 377 5.87 -12.01 6.63
C LEU A 377 6.19 -11.68 8.09
N TRP A 378 7.40 -11.21 8.36
CA TRP A 378 7.80 -10.65 9.66
C TRP A 378 7.18 -9.27 9.88
N GLU A 379 7.09 -8.82 11.14
CA GLU A 379 6.46 -7.54 11.49
C GLU A 379 7.01 -6.36 10.68
N GLY A 380 8.30 -6.34 10.37
CA GLY A 380 8.91 -5.28 9.56
C GLY A 380 8.52 -5.30 8.08
N GLY A 381 7.94 -6.39 7.56
CA GLY A 381 7.40 -6.48 6.20
C GLY A 381 5.92 -6.13 6.09
N ILE A 382 5.14 -6.31 7.18
CA ILE A 382 3.67 -6.23 7.16
C ILE A 382 3.06 -5.24 8.15
N ARG A 383 3.77 -4.79 9.19
CA ARG A 383 3.26 -3.78 10.13
C ARG A 383 3.56 -2.38 9.58
N GLY A 384 2.51 -1.71 9.13
CA GLY A 384 2.64 -0.45 8.38
C GLY A 384 2.79 0.79 9.26
N ALA A 385 3.47 1.81 8.74
CA ALA A 385 3.31 3.18 9.22
C ALA A 385 1.95 3.72 8.75
N GLY A 386 1.07 4.09 9.68
CA GLY A 386 -0.27 4.57 9.32
C GLY A 386 -0.94 5.41 10.41
N LEU A 387 -1.83 6.29 9.97
CA LEU A 387 -2.63 7.19 10.81
C LEU A 387 -3.97 7.49 10.13
N ILE A 388 -4.94 7.91 10.94
CA ILE A 388 -6.16 8.56 10.47
C ILE A 388 -6.32 9.92 11.16
N TRP A 389 -6.76 10.92 10.40
CA TRP A 389 -7.11 12.23 10.91
C TRP A 389 -8.48 12.65 10.37
N SER A 390 -9.36 13.15 11.24
CA SER A 390 -10.62 13.77 10.84
C SER A 390 -11.24 14.55 12.00
N PRO A 391 -11.91 15.71 11.75
CA PRO A 391 -12.77 16.37 12.73
C PRO A 391 -14.00 15.55 13.13
N ARG A 392 -14.31 14.47 12.40
CA ARG A 392 -15.45 13.56 12.69
C ARG A 392 -15.14 12.48 13.73
N LEU A 393 -13.88 12.26 14.05
CA LEU A 393 -13.48 11.30 15.08
C LEU A 393 -13.76 11.90 16.47
N LYS A 394 -14.36 11.13 17.37
CA LYS A 394 -14.67 11.60 18.73
C LYS A 394 -13.42 11.62 19.62
N ASN A 395 -12.68 10.51 19.64
CA ASN A 395 -11.50 10.32 20.49
C ASN A 395 -10.21 10.39 19.66
N THR A 396 -9.62 11.58 19.58
CA THR A 396 -8.37 11.88 18.84
C THR A 396 -7.18 12.10 19.78
N ARG A 397 -6.00 12.36 19.21
CA ARG A 397 -4.71 12.56 19.92
C ARG A 397 -4.31 11.35 20.76
N ARG A 398 -4.39 10.16 20.15
CA ARG A 398 -4.06 8.89 20.82
C ARG A 398 -3.35 7.90 19.89
N VAL A 399 -2.73 6.90 20.50
CA VAL A 399 -2.21 5.72 19.83
C VAL A 399 -3.25 4.61 19.93
N ALA A 400 -3.59 3.99 18.81
CA ALA A 400 -4.58 2.93 18.71
C ALA A 400 -3.91 1.55 18.64
N ASP A 401 -4.18 0.70 19.62
CA ASP A 401 -3.79 -0.71 19.63
C ASP A 401 -4.88 -1.64 19.06
N GLN A 402 -5.97 -1.06 18.56
CA GLN A 402 -6.94 -1.80 17.75
C GLN A 402 -6.23 -2.45 16.54
N THR A 403 -6.43 -3.76 16.34
CA THR A 403 -5.91 -4.47 15.16
C THR A 403 -6.66 -4.03 13.92
N ILE A 404 -5.92 -3.69 12.87
CA ILE A 404 -6.44 -3.18 11.59
C ILE A 404 -5.64 -3.79 10.45
N HIS A 405 -6.32 -4.18 9.38
CA HIS A 405 -5.70 -4.58 8.11
C HIS A 405 -6.04 -3.57 7.00
N ILE A 406 -5.22 -3.43 5.96
CA ILE A 406 -5.48 -2.50 4.84
C ILE A 406 -6.81 -2.76 4.13
N ALA A 407 -7.28 -4.02 4.12
CA ALA A 407 -8.59 -4.40 3.59
C ALA A 407 -9.77 -3.78 4.37
N ASP A 408 -9.55 -3.34 5.62
CA ASP A 408 -10.59 -2.74 6.47
C ASP A 408 -11.01 -1.34 5.98
N TRP A 409 -10.17 -0.67 5.20
CA TRP A 409 -10.45 0.72 4.81
C TRP A 409 -11.71 0.86 3.98
N LEU A 410 -11.98 -0.07 3.05
CA LEU A 410 -13.21 -0.04 2.26
C LEU A 410 -14.48 -0.07 3.13
N PRO A 411 -14.74 -1.09 3.96
CA PRO A 411 -15.93 -1.12 4.80
C PRO A 411 -15.93 -0.03 5.89
N THR A 412 -14.76 0.37 6.38
CA THR A 412 -14.62 1.46 7.37
C THR A 412 -15.08 2.78 6.80
N LEU A 413 -14.64 3.13 5.59
CA LEU A 413 -15.02 4.37 4.93
C LEU A 413 -16.49 4.36 4.52
N LEU A 414 -17.02 3.21 4.05
CA LEU A 414 -18.45 3.08 3.77
C LEU A 414 -19.31 3.28 5.03
N THR A 415 -18.84 2.80 6.18
CA THR A 415 -19.48 3.06 7.49
C THR A 415 -19.38 4.53 7.88
N ALA A 416 -18.24 5.18 7.65
CA ALA A 416 -18.07 6.61 7.94
C ALA A 416 -18.99 7.50 7.07
N ILE A 417 -19.34 7.03 5.86
CA ILE A 417 -20.25 7.72 4.93
C ILE A 417 -21.72 7.50 5.32
N LYS A 418 -22.13 6.24 5.53
CA LYS A 418 -23.55 5.86 5.65
C LYS A 418 -24.03 5.62 7.09
N GLY A 419 -23.11 5.54 8.05
CA GLY A 419 -23.40 4.99 9.37
C GLY A 419 -23.54 3.46 9.35
N GLU A 420 -24.16 2.90 10.38
CA GLU A 420 -24.19 1.44 10.62
C GLU A 420 -25.14 0.66 9.71
N THR A 421 -26.03 1.34 8.98
CA THR A 421 -27.01 0.75 8.05
C THR A 421 -26.37 0.11 6.81
N PHE A 422 -25.06 0.24 6.62
CA PHE A 422 -24.31 -0.41 5.55
C PHE A 422 -24.06 -1.92 5.76
N LYS A 423 -24.32 -2.44 6.96
CA LYS A 423 -23.80 -3.74 7.41
C LYS A 423 -24.34 -5.00 6.71
N ASP A 424 -25.44 -4.98 5.97
CA ASP A 424 -26.16 -6.26 5.79
C ASP A 424 -25.92 -7.03 4.47
N ASN A 425 -25.43 -6.42 3.37
CA ASN A 425 -25.23 -7.13 2.10
C ASN A 425 -23.80 -7.13 1.53
N ILE A 426 -23.03 -6.04 1.69
CA ILE A 426 -21.66 -5.96 1.14
C ILE A 426 -20.64 -6.60 2.07
N SER A 427 -20.87 -6.53 3.39
CA SER A 427 -19.98 -7.10 4.41
C SER A 427 -19.71 -8.60 4.22
N GLN A 428 -20.70 -9.36 3.74
CA GLN A 428 -20.58 -10.82 3.53
C GLN A 428 -19.66 -11.20 2.37
N GLN A 429 -19.27 -10.24 1.52
CA GLN A 429 -18.40 -10.46 0.36
C GLN A 429 -16.98 -9.93 0.59
N LEU A 430 -16.70 -9.33 1.75
CA LEU A 430 -15.43 -8.70 2.08
C LEU A 430 -14.72 -9.47 3.20
N ASP A 431 -13.39 -9.48 3.15
CA ASP A 431 -12.56 -9.90 4.29
C ASP A 431 -12.28 -8.74 5.25
N GLY A 432 -12.41 -7.51 4.76
CA GLY A 432 -12.32 -6.29 5.52
C GLY A 432 -13.49 -6.14 6.49
N LEU A 433 -13.19 -5.62 7.68
CA LEU A 433 -14.16 -5.28 8.72
C LEU A 433 -14.16 -3.78 8.91
N SER A 434 -15.33 -3.21 9.17
CA SER A 434 -15.39 -1.79 9.55
C SER A 434 -14.83 -1.60 10.95
N ILE A 435 -13.78 -0.80 11.07
CA ILE A 435 -13.14 -0.42 12.32
C ILE A 435 -13.52 1.02 12.76
N TRP A 436 -14.48 1.64 12.07
CA TRP A 436 -14.80 3.05 12.29
C TRP A 436 -15.19 3.35 13.74
N GLN A 437 -16.06 2.53 14.35
CA GLN A 437 -16.47 2.71 15.74
C GLN A 437 -15.31 2.47 16.71
N ALA A 438 -14.54 1.40 16.50
CA ALA A 438 -13.36 1.08 17.28
C ALA A 438 -12.34 2.24 17.29
N LEU A 439 -12.13 2.89 16.15
CA LEU A 439 -11.27 4.07 16.06
C LEU A 439 -11.91 5.32 16.67
N SER A 440 -13.13 5.66 16.26
CA SER A 440 -13.78 6.91 16.66
C SER A 440 -14.10 6.97 18.14
N ASN A 441 -14.57 5.87 18.73
CA ASN A 441 -15.01 5.80 20.13
C ASN A 441 -13.97 5.19 21.07
N ASP A 442 -12.80 4.75 20.56
CA ASP A 442 -11.80 4.00 21.31
C ASP A 442 -12.33 2.69 21.92
N GLU A 443 -13.13 1.97 21.12
CA GLU A 443 -13.64 0.64 21.46
C GLU A 443 -12.68 -0.46 20.98
N THR A 444 -12.89 -1.68 21.45
CA THR A 444 -12.13 -2.85 21.01
C THR A 444 -12.29 -3.06 19.50
N SER A 445 -11.22 -3.50 18.83
CA SER A 445 -11.31 -3.85 17.41
C SER A 445 -12.27 -5.03 17.20
N PRO A 446 -13.17 -4.98 16.21
CA PRO A 446 -13.93 -6.15 15.78
C PRO A 446 -13.04 -7.19 15.07
N ARG A 447 -11.82 -6.81 14.67
CA ARG A 447 -10.85 -7.70 14.03
C ARG A 447 -10.05 -8.45 15.09
N HIS A 448 -10.36 -9.74 15.23
CA HIS A 448 -9.60 -10.66 16.09
C HIS A 448 -8.54 -11.46 15.32
N SER A 449 -8.77 -11.73 14.03
CA SER A 449 -7.88 -12.51 13.16
C SER A 449 -7.43 -11.69 11.96
N THR A 450 -6.16 -11.83 11.55
CA THR A 450 -5.55 -11.14 10.41
C THR A 450 -4.66 -12.11 9.66
N LEU A 451 -5.13 -12.53 8.48
CA LEU A 451 -4.30 -13.27 7.54
C LEU A 451 -3.33 -12.31 6.85
N HIS A 452 -2.02 -12.58 6.94
CA HIS A 452 -1.01 -11.71 6.32
C HIS A 452 -0.77 -12.09 4.86
N ASN A 453 -0.58 -13.39 4.60
CA ASN A 453 -0.61 -13.98 3.26
C ASN A 453 -0.56 -15.52 3.35
N ILE A 454 -0.96 -16.18 2.27
CA ILE A 454 -0.61 -17.58 1.97
C ILE A 454 -0.03 -17.61 0.56
N ASP A 455 1.20 -18.03 0.41
CA ASP A 455 1.88 -18.19 -0.87
C ASP A 455 2.47 -19.60 -0.97
N ASP A 456 1.70 -20.51 -1.59
CA ASP A 456 2.09 -21.90 -1.78
C ASP A 456 3.30 -22.07 -2.72
N ILE A 457 3.58 -21.09 -3.57
CA ILE A 457 4.73 -21.14 -4.49
C ILE A 457 6.03 -20.92 -3.72
N TRP A 458 6.03 -20.00 -2.74
CA TRP A 458 7.15 -19.85 -1.81
C TRP A 458 7.08 -20.77 -0.59
N GLY A 459 5.93 -21.41 -0.36
CA GLY A 459 5.65 -22.21 0.83
C GLY A 459 5.67 -21.35 2.10
N SER A 460 5.20 -20.10 2.01
CA SER A 460 5.20 -19.15 3.12
C SER A 460 3.78 -18.71 3.48
N SER A 461 3.47 -18.69 4.78
CA SER A 461 2.21 -18.18 5.30
C SER A 461 2.35 -17.62 6.71
N ALA A 462 1.49 -16.67 7.05
CA ALA A 462 1.43 -16.10 8.39
C ALA A 462 0.03 -15.60 8.73
N LEU A 463 -0.33 -15.75 9.99
CA LEU A 463 -1.61 -15.37 10.57
C LEU A 463 -1.38 -14.78 11.96
N THR A 464 -2.11 -13.73 12.29
CA THR A 464 -2.22 -13.21 13.66
C THR A 464 -3.63 -13.40 14.18
N GLU A 465 -3.78 -14.03 15.35
CA GLU A 465 -5.04 -14.14 16.08
C GLU A 465 -4.87 -13.61 17.51
N GLY A 466 -5.63 -12.57 17.87
CA GLY A 466 -5.46 -11.85 19.12
C GLY A 466 -4.04 -11.32 19.25
N ASP A 467 -3.30 -11.76 20.26
CA ASP A 467 -1.90 -11.39 20.48
C ASP A 467 -0.90 -12.40 19.94
N TRP A 468 -1.36 -13.50 19.32
CA TRP A 468 -0.52 -14.59 18.84
C TRP A 468 -0.33 -14.52 17.33
N LYS A 469 0.90 -14.74 16.89
CA LYS A 469 1.24 -14.79 15.47
C LYS A 469 1.97 -16.08 15.14
N VAL A 470 1.52 -16.77 14.09
CA VAL A 470 2.21 -17.91 13.49
C VAL A 470 2.90 -17.49 12.20
N VAL A 471 4.10 -18.04 11.97
CA VAL A 471 4.84 -17.92 10.71
C VAL A 471 5.28 -19.31 10.28
N LYS A 472 4.89 -19.73 9.07
CA LYS A 472 5.25 -21.01 8.44
C LYS A 472 6.00 -20.72 7.15
N GLY A 473 7.22 -21.23 7.02
CA GLY A 473 8.08 -20.94 5.87
C GLY A 473 8.56 -19.48 5.82
N THR A 474 9.31 -19.14 4.76
CA THR A 474 9.81 -17.78 4.54
C THR A 474 10.19 -17.58 3.07
N ASN A 475 10.32 -16.33 2.66
CA ASN A 475 10.70 -15.95 1.32
C ASN A 475 12.24 -15.87 1.19
N TYR A 476 12.76 -15.90 -0.03
CA TYR A 476 14.20 -15.74 -0.32
C TYR A 476 15.12 -16.66 0.49
N LYS A 477 14.65 -17.86 0.87
CA LYS A 477 15.38 -18.82 1.72
C LYS A 477 15.85 -18.20 3.05
N GLY A 478 15.11 -17.23 3.57
CA GLY A 478 15.38 -16.58 4.86
C GLY A 478 16.51 -15.55 4.84
N ALA A 479 17.01 -15.15 3.66
CA ALA A 479 18.07 -14.15 3.54
C ALA A 479 17.69 -12.80 4.18
N TRP A 480 16.39 -12.51 4.27
CA TRP A 480 15.84 -11.25 4.76
C TRP A 480 15.07 -11.37 6.08
N ASP A 481 15.34 -12.42 6.87
CA ASP A 481 14.66 -12.72 8.15
C ASP A 481 15.33 -12.06 9.37
N GLY A 482 16.22 -11.09 9.16
CA GLY A 482 17.03 -10.45 10.21
C GLY A 482 16.37 -9.23 10.86
N TRP A 483 17.15 -8.51 11.67
CA TRP A 483 16.83 -7.17 12.15
C TRP A 483 17.86 -6.20 11.59
N TYR A 484 17.37 -5.12 11.01
CA TYR A 484 18.16 -4.22 10.17
C TYR A 484 18.21 -2.83 10.82
N GLY A 485 19.30 -2.53 11.53
CA GLY A 485 19.48 -1.32 12.32
C GLY A 485 20.54 -1.47 13.44
N PRO A 486 20.58 -0.55 14.42
CA PRO A 486 19.67 0.57 14.61
C PRO A 486 19.85 1.64 13.52
N ALA A 487 18.74 2.20 13.05
CA ALA A 487 18.74 3.38 12.19
C ALA A 487 18.10 4.56 12.93
N GLY A 488 18.73 5.73 12.79
CA GLY A 488 18.24 6.99 13.33
C GLY A 488 18.45 7.24 14.83
N ASN A 489 18.14 8.48 15.22
CA ASN A 489 18.23 8.94 16.60
C ASN A 489 16.86 8.79 17.29
N ARG A 490 16.82 8.07 18.42
CA ARG A 490 15.60 7.87 19.22
C ARG A 490 15.61 8.66 20.54
N ASP A 491 16.59 9.53 20.77
CA ASP A 491 16.59 10.44 21.91
C ASP A 491 15.41 11.42 21.77
N ALA A 492 14.46 11.36 22.69
CA ALA A 492 13.28 12.23 22.69
C ALA A 492 13.65 13.73 22.64
N ARG A 493 14.81 14.13 23.18
CA ARG A 493 15.28 15.53 23.20
C ARG A 493 15.69 16.04 21.82
N SER A 494 15.96 15.14 20.88
CA SER A 494 16.36 15.48 19.51
C SER A 494 15.17 15.79 18.59
N TYR A 495 13.94 15.51 19.03
CA TYR A 495 12.76 15.71 18.20
C TYR A 495 12.28 17.17 18.19
N ASP A 496 12.19 17.76 17.00
CA ASP A 496 11.71 19.13 16.81
C ASP A 496 10.17 19.21 16.74
N TYR A 497 9.53 19.27 17.92
CA TYR A 497 8.08 19.48 18.00
C TYR A 497 7.63 20.86 17.49
N LYS A 498 8.53 21.86 17.35
CA LYS A 498 8.16 23.17 16.81
C LYS A 498 7.90 23.08 15.31
N ALA A 499 8.63 22.23 14.59
CA ALA A 499 8.40 21.94 13.18
C ALA A 499 6.98 21.43 12.91
N VAL A 500 6.43 20.58 13.79
CA VAL A 500 5.04 20.08 13.70
C VAL A 500 4.01 21.22 13.74
N ARG A 501 4.28 22.26 14.53
CA ARG A 501 3.37 23.41 14.66
C ARG A 501 3.52 24.40 13.50
N SER A 502 4.75 24.57 13.00
CA SER A 502 5.06 25.55 11.97
C SER A 502 4.93 25.03 10.55
N CYS A 503 4.76 23.72 10.32
CA CYS A 503 4.58 23.13 8.98
C CYS A 503 3.23 23.49 8.34
N TYR A 504 3.03 23.12 7.07
CA TYR A 504 1.80 23.44 6.33
C TYR A 504 0.57 22.79 6.97
N ALA A 505 0.65 21.50 7.32
CA ALA A 505 -0.42 20.80 7.98
C ALA A 505 -0.70 21.39 9.36
N GLY A 506 0.33 21.61 10.20
CA GLY A 506 0.17 22.22 11.52
C GLY A 506 -0.56 23.56 11.49
N ARG A 507 -0.18 24.47 10.59
CA ARG A 507 -0.87 25.75 10.43
C ARG A 507 -2.33 25.59 9.99
N ALA A 508 -2.61 24.65 9.09
CA ALA A 508 -3.98 24.36 8.67
C ALA A 508 -4.83 23.80 9.82
N LEU A 509 -4.29 22.85 10.58
CA LEU A 509 -4.96 22.23 11.73
C LEU A 509 -5.20 23.22 12.89
N ALA A 510 -4.33 24.21 13.04
CA ALA A 510 -4.52 25.29 14.01
C ALA A 510 -5.81 26.08 13.75
N THR A 511 -6.22 26.25 12.48
CA THR A 511 -7.47 26.95 12.12
C THR A 511 -8.73 26.21 12.57
N LEU A 512 -8.61 24.90 12.86
CA LEU A 512 -9.68 24.05 13.36
C LEU A 512 -9.60 23.80 14.88
N ASN A 513 -8.66 24.45 15.58
CA ASN A 513 -8.33 24.16 16.99
C ASN A 513 -7.93 22.70 17.25
N MET A 514 -7.40 22.00 16.23
CA MET A 514 -7.04 20.58 16.31
C MET A 514 -5.55 20.33 16.55
N LEU A 515 -4.71 21.36 16.55
CA LEU A 515 -3.26 21.25 16.75
C LEU A 515 -2.92 20.60 18.10
N PRO A 516 -1.97 19.65 18.17
CA PRO A 516 -1.62 18.97 19.41
C PRO A 516 -0.79 19.87 20.32
N THR A 517 -0.83 19.59 21.63
CA THR A 517 0.08 20.22 22.58
C THR A 517 1.45 19.52 22.56
N PRO A 518 2.54 20.18 23.03
CA PRO A 518 3.82 19.51 23.21
C PRO A 518 3.76 18.27 24.13
N ALA A 519 2.85 18.27 25.11
CA ALA A 519 2.62 17.13 25.99
C ALA A 519 1.98 15.96 25.23
N ASP A 520 0.99 16.22 24.37
CA ASP A 520 0.38 15.20 23.50
C ASP A 520 1.45 14.56 22.59
N ILE A 521 2.27 15.38 21.93
CA ILE A 521 3.36 14.92 21.06
C ILE A 521 4.31 14.02 21.84
N THR A 522 4.79 14.46 23.01
CA THR A 522 5.76 13.70 23.81
C THR A 522 5.18 12.36 24.26
N ARG A 523 3.94 12.35 24.76
CA ARG A 523 3.25 11.15 25.20
C ARG A 523 3.05 10.17 24.05
N MET A 524 2.44 10.62 22.95
CA MET A 524 2.11 9.76 21.81
C MET A 524 3.36 9.20 21.11
N ARG A 525 4.45 9.97 21.03
CA ARG A 525 5.75 9.46 20.55
C ARG A 525 6.30 8.34 21.43
N SER A 526 6.15 8.47 22.74
CA SER A 526 6.58 7.43 23.67
C SER A 526 5.71 6.18 23.56
N GLU A 527 4.39 6.34 23.47
CA GLU A 527 3.42 5.23 23.36
C GLU A 527 3.55 4.44 22.06
N SER A 528 3.88 5.10 20.95
CA SER A 528 4.01 4.48 19.62
C SER A 528 5.42 3.96 19.31
N ASN A 529 6.38 4.19 20.21
CA ASN A 529 7.75 3.66 20.09
C ASN A 529 7.81 2.20 20.54
N ILE A 530 8.33 1.32 19.68
CA ILE A 530 8.48 -0.11 19.99
C ILE A 530 9.73 -0.31 20.86
N ASP A 531 9.58 -0.94 22.04
CA ASP A 531 10.67 -1.37 22.91
C ASP A 531 10.79 -2.89 22.93
N CYS A 532 11.79 -3.44 22.23
CA CYS A 532 12.08 -4.88 22.22
C CYS A 532 12.87 -5.36 23.46
N THR A 533 13.25 -4.45 24.37
CA THR A 533 14.04 -4.80 25.56
C THR A 533 13.18 -5.15 26.77
N ALA A 534 11.87 -4.85 26.72
CA ALA A 534 10.89 -5.23 27.73
C ALA A 534 10.72 -6.75 27.81
N ARG A 535 11.51 -7.40 28.67
CA ARG A 535 11.55 -8.87 28.79
C ARG A 535 10.58 -9.39 29.84
N ARG A 536 9.42 -9.88 29.41
CA ARG A 536 8.56 -10.72 30.26
C ARG A 536 9.30 -12.03 30.61
N PRO A 537 9.23 -12.54 31.85
CA PRO A 537 9.95 -13.77 32.25
C PRO A 537 9.63 -14.99 31.36
N TYR A 538 8.38 -15.11 30.90
CA TYR A 538 7.93 -16.24 30.11
C TYR A 538 8.54 -16.30 28.70
N LEU A 539 8.96 -15.15 28.14
CA LEU A 539 9.58 -15.04 26.83
C LEU A 539 10.99 -15.62 26.80
N LYS A 540 11.73 -15.57 27.92
CA LYS A 540 13.09 -16.12 28.04
C LYS A 540 13.17 -17.64 27.84
N GLN A 541 12.02 -18.32 27.86
CA GLN A 541 11.90 -19.75 27.59
C GLN A 541 11.70 -20.04 26.09
N GLY A 542 11.54 -19.02 25.26
CA GLY A 542 11.45 -19.14 23.81
C GLY A 542 12.79 -19.54 23.18
N THR A 543 12.69 -20.10 21.98
CA THR A 543 13.84 -20.56 21.19
C THR A 543 14.09 -19.64 20.00
N VAL A 544 15.16 -19.89 19.25
CA VAL A 544 15.38 -19.20 17.98
C VAL A 544 14.43 -19.78 16.92
N CYS A 545 13.72 -18.90 16.21
CA CYS A 545 12.88 -19.31 15.09
C CYS A 545 13.73 -19.74 13.87
N LYS A 546 13.39 -20.88 13.28
CA LYS A 546 13.96 -21.41 12.03
C LYS A 546 12.82 -21.78 11.08
N PRO A 547 12.25 -20.80 10.34
CA PRO A 547 10.97 -20.96 9.65
C PRO A 547 11.02 -21.96 8.47
N LEU A 548 12.21 -22.19 7.90
CA LEU A 548 12.45 -23.21 6.87
C LEU A 548 12.45 -24.66 7.42
N VAL A 549 12.49 -24.82 8.75
CA VAL A 549 12.52 -26.15 9.40
C VAL A 549 11.15 -26.47 9.99
N LYS A 550 10.54 -25.52 10.71
CA LYS A 550 9.24 -25.69 11.34
C LYS A 550 8.56 -24.34 11.57
N PRO A 551 7.21 -24.30 11.70
CA PRO A 551 6.50 -23.09 12.07
C PRO A 551 6.99 -22.47 13.39
N CYS A 552 6.86 -21.16 13.47
CA CYS A 552 7.20 -20.36 14.65
C CYS A 552 5.95 -19.66 15.20
N LEU A 553 5.93 -19.45 16.51
CA LEU A 553 4.83 -18.81 17.23
C LEU A 553 5.38 -17.67 18.08
N PHE A 554 4.76 -16.50 18.02
CA PHE A 554 5.15 -15.32 18.80
C PHE A 554 3.93 -14.72 19.50
N ASN A 555 4.16 -14.08 20.66
CA ASN A 555 3.18 -13.18 21.25
C ASN A 555 3.55 -11.75 20.86
N ILE A 556 2.92 -11.18 19.85
CA ILE A 556 3.33 -9.90 19.25
C ILE A 556 3.01 -8.67 20.12
N ARG A 557 2.17 -8.83 21.15
CA ARG A 557 1.94 -7.75 22.13
C ARG A 557 3.15 -7.59 23.06
N ASP A 558 3.66 -8.70 23.59
CA ASP A 558 4.79 -8.69 24.53
C ASP A 558 6.16 -8.83 23.81
N ASP A 559 6.19 -9.37 22.59
CA ASP A 559 7.36 -9.54 21.72
C ASP A 559 7.06 -9.05 20.29
N PRO A 560 6.84 -7.74 20.08
CA PRO A 560 6.57 -7.16 18.76
C PRO A 560 7.74 -7.27 17.79
N CYS A 561 8.89 -7.73 18.25
CA CYS A 561 10.11 -7.83 17.46
C CYS A 561 10.43 -9.27 17.07
N GLU A 562 9.58 -10.24 17.46
CA GLU A 562 9.67 -11.65 17.05
C GLU A 562 11.00 -12.32 17.41
N ILE A 563 11.49 -12.02 18.62
CA ILE A 563 12.77 -12.50 19.15
C ILE A 563 12.63 -13.93 19.68
N TYR A 564 11.53 -14.23 20.37
CA TYR A 564 11.37 -15.45 21.16
C TYR A 564 10.31 -16.36 20.56
N ASN A 565 10.74 -17.43 19.87
CA ASN A 565 9.82 -18.44 19.35
C ASN A 565 9.25 -19.31 20.48
N LEU A 566 7.93 -19.25 20.67
CA LEU A 566 7.19 -19.93 21.72
C LEU A 566 6.51 -21.23 21.26
N ALA A 567 6.73 -21.65 20.01
CA ALA A 567 6.11 -22.84 19.42
C ALA A 567 6.24 -24.11 20.28
N GLN A 568 7.42 -24.35 20.85
CA GLN A 568 7.66 -25.53 21.70
C GLN A 568 6.95 -25.45 23.06
N LYS A 569 6.73 -24.23 23.56
CA LYS A 569 6.15 -24.00 24.87
C LYS A 569 4.62 -24.03 24.83
N TYR A 570 4.02 -23.55 23.75
CA TYR A 570 2.58 -23.52 23.56
C TYR A 570 2.18 -24.25 22.27
N PRO A 571 2.39 -25.58 22.20
CA PRO A 571 2.07 -26.37 21.02
C PRO A 571 0.57 -26.30 20.66
N ASN A 572 -0.32 -26.27 21.65
CA ASN A 572 -1.77 -26.18 21.41
C ASN A 572 -2.17 -24.86 20.74
N ILE A 573 -1.50 -23.74 21.09
CA ILE A 573 -1.76 -22.44 20.44
C ILE A 573 -1.23 -22.48 19.01
N LEU A 574 -0.04 -23.06 18.80
CA LEU A 574 0.51 -23.21 17.46
C LEU A 574 -0.41 -24.06 16.58
N GLU A 575 -0.91 -25.19 17.08
CA GLU A 575 -1.79 -26.08 16.34
C GLU A 575 -3.10 -25.39 15.96
N ALA A 576 -3.74 -24.67 16.88
CA ALA A 576 -4.95 -23.89 16.60
C ALA A 576 -4.73 -22.82 15.50
N LEU A 577 -3.62 -22.09 15.54
CA LEU A 577 -3.30 -21.09 14.51
C LEU A 577 -2.93 -21.72 13.15
N LEU A 578 -2.38 -22.95 13.15
CA LEU A 578 -2.13 -23.69 11.91
C LEU A 578 -3.42 -24.23 11.29
N GLU A 579 -4.35 -24.71 12.11
CA GLU A 579 -5.69 -25.12 11.67
C GLU A 579 -6.45 -23.93 11.08
N GLU A 580 -6.38 -22.76 11.71
CA GLU A 580 -7.00 -21.55 11.17
C GLU A 580 -6.35 -21.08 9.85
N LEU A 581 -5.03 -21.24 9.71
CA LEU A 581 -4.37 -21.03 8.42
C LEU A 581 -4.89 -21.98 7.33
N ASP A 582 -5.13 -23.25 7.66
CA ASP A 582 -5.68 -24.22 6.73
C ASP A 582 -7.14 -23.89 6.37
N ASN A 583 -7.94 -23.35 7.30
CA ASN A 583 -9.28 -22.83 7.04
C ASN A 583 -9.27 -21.68 6.01
N TYR A 584 -8.38 -20.70 6.16
CA TYR A 584 -8.19 -19.65 5.16
C TYR A 584 -7.71 -20.20 3.82
N ASN A 585 -6.82 -21.20 3.83
CA ASN A 585 -6.32 -21.78 2.59
C ASN A 585 -7.41 -22.53 1.82
N ALA A 586 -8.38 -23.13 2.52
CA ALA A 586 -9.51 -23.82 1.91
C ALA A 586 -10.43 -22.88 1.09
N THR A 587 -10.41 -21.57 1.36
CA THR A 587 -11.16 -20.56 0.59
C THR A 587 -10.32 -19.86 -0.47
N ALA A 588 -9.01 -20.11 -0.52
CA ALA A 588 -8.10 -19.44 -1.44
C ALA A 588 -8.35 -19.86 -2.90
N VAL A 589 -8.30 -18.89 -3.81
CA VAL A 589 -8.17 -19.17 -5.24
C VAL A 589 -6.68 -19.34 -5.58
N PRO A 590 -6.31 -20.18 -6.57
CA PRO A 590 -4.91 -20.32 -6.97
C PRO A 590 -4.28 -18.99 -7.41
N PRO A 591 -2.94 -18.80 -7.26
CA PRO A 591 -2.26 -17.64 -7.78
C PRO A 591 -2.51 -17.50 -9.29
N SER A 592 -2.88 -16.31 -9.73
CA SER A 592 -3.31 -16.06 -11.12
C SER A 592 -2.19 -15.64 -12.07
N ASN A 593 -0.92 -15.75 -11.64
CA ASN A 593 0.24 -15.28 -12.38
C ASN A 593 0.32 -15.91 -13.78
N LEU A 594 0.64 -15.09 -14.78
CA LEU A 594 0.81 -15.51 -16.16
C LEU A 594 2.25 -15.24 -16.63
N PRO A 595 2.78 -16.02 -17.58
CA PRO A 595 4.03 -15.67 -18.24
C PRO A 595 3.96 -14.28 -18.88
N LEU A 596 5.09 -13.57 -18.90
CA LEU A 596 5.20 -12.28 -19.56
C LEU A 596 4.97 -12.42 -21.06
N ASP A 597 4.17 -11.52 -21.63
CA ASP A 597 3.82 -11.51 -23.05
C ASP A 597 4.84 -10.65 -23.84
N PRO A 598 5.60 -11.22 -24.80
CA PRO A 598 6.56 -10.46 -25.60
C PRO A 598 5.95 -9.32 -26.44
N ARG A 599 4.63 -9.34 -26.67
CA ARG A 599 3.92 -8.24 -27.33
C ARG A 599 3.92 -6.97 -26.49
N ALA A 600 4.04 -7.08 -25.18
CA ALA A 600 4.09 -5.95 -24.27
C ALA A 600 5.38 -5.11 -24.36
N ASN A 601 6.43 -5.64 -25.02
CA ASN A 601 7.74 -5.00 -25.05
C ASN A 601 7.61 -3.55 -25.54
N PRO A 602 7.99 -2.55 -24.72
CA PRO A 602 7.84 -1.13 -25.06
C PRO A 602 8.49 -0.72 -26.38
N SER A 603 9.54 -1.41 -26.85
CA SER A 603 10.14 -1.15 -28.16
C SER A 603 9.16 -1.33 -29.34
N ARG A 604 8.06 -2.06 -29.15
CA ARG A 604 6.96 -2.21 -30.12
C ARG A 604 5.96 -1.05 -30.07
N TRP A 605 6.07 -0.17 -29.07
CA TRP A 605 5.08 0.83 -28.70
C TRP A 605 5.71 2.20 -28.48
N ASN A 606 6.62 2.62 -29.36
CA ASN A 606 7.35 3.88 -29.24
C ASN A 606 8.02 4.03 -27.86
N TYR A 607 8.67 2.96 -27.40
CA TYR A 607 9.33 2.87 -26.09
C TYR A 607 8.42 3.28 -24.92
N THR A 608 7.14 2.89 -24.97
CA THR A 608 6.14 3.20 -23.92
C THR A 608 5.46 1.92 -23.42
N TRP A 609 5.33 1.77 -22.10
CA TRP A 609 4.51 0.72 -21.50
C TRP A 609 3.05 0.98 -21.82
N THR A 610 2.35 0.05 -22.48
CA THR A 610 1.01 0.30 -23.03
C THR A 610 0.04 -0.83 -22.74
N ASN A 611 -1.24 -0.58 -22.99
CA ASN A 611 -2.35 -1.54 -22.96
C ASN A 611 -2.31 -2.49 -24.18
N PHE A 612 -1.21 -3.23 -24.33
CA PHE A 612 -0.87 -4.02 -25.52
C PHE A 612 -1.94 -5.06 -25.91
N GLY A 613 -2.72 -5.54 -24.94
CA GLY A 613 -3.80 -6.50 -25.15
C GLY A 613 -5.02 -5.96 -25.89
N ASP A 614 -5.17 -4.64 -26.04
CA ASP A 614 -6.25 -4.07 -26.86
C ASP A 614 -5.89 -4.02 -28.35
N TYR A 615 -4.64 -4.31 -28.72
CA TYR A 615 -4.15 -4.27 -30.08
C TYR A 615 -4.05 -5.70 -30.64
N GLU A 616 -5.21 -6.33 -30.83
CA GLU A 616 -5.32 -7.73 -31.29
C GLU A 616 -4.95 -7.91 -32.79
N GLU A 617 -4.78 -6.83 -33.57
CA GLU A 617 -4.70 -6.90 -35.04
C GLU A 617 -3.33 -6.65 -35.68
N TYR A 618 -2.32 -6.18 -34.94
CA TYR A 618 -1.03 -5.78 -35.55
C TYR A 618 -0.18 -6.95 -36.09
N GLN A 619 -0.59 -8.21 -35.92
CA GLN A 619 0.13 -9.37 -36.49
C GLN A 619 -0.56 -10.01 -37.70
N LYS A 620 -1.85 -9.79 -37.96
CA LYS A 620 -2.48 -10.33 -39.18
C LYS A 620 -2.06 -9.57 -40.44
N SER A 621 -1.73 -8.29 -40.32
CA SER A 621 -1.30 -7.46 -41.47
C SER A 621 0.14 -7.70 -41.89
N TYR A 622 1.05 -8.12 -40.99
CA TYR A 622 2.44 -8.43 -41.36
C TYR A 622 2.65 -9.85 -41.89
N MET A 623 1.71 -10.79 -41.65
CA MET A 623 1.72 -12.09 -42.33
C MET A 623 1.15 -12.02 -43.76
N LEU A 624 0.32 -11.01 -44.08
CA LEU A 624 -0.31 -10.89 -45.40
C LEU A 624 0.45 -10.00 -46.40
N ILE A 625 1.51 -9.31 -45.96
CA ILE A 625 2.35 -8.45 -46.82
C ILE A 625 3.73 -9.09 -47.08
N GLY A 626 4.00 -10.27 -46.50
CA GLY A 626 5.26 -11.02 -46.69
C GLY A 626 5.27 -12.03 -47.85
N ASP A 627 4.13 -12.24 -48.52
CA ASP A 627 3.96 -13.19 -49.63
C ASP A 627 3.52 -12.48 -50.93
N PHE A 628 4.23 -11.42 -51.34
CA PHE A 628 4.15 -10.88 -52.70
C PHE A 628 5.51 -10.49 -53.26
#